data_AF-A0A7V6TV56-F1
#
_entry.id   AF-A0A7V6TV56-F1
#
_cell.length_a   1.000
_cell.length_b   1.000
_cell.length_c   1.000
_cell.angle_alpha   90.00
_cell.angle_beta   90.00
_cell.angle_gamma   90.00
#
_symmetry.space_group_name_H-M   'P 1'
#
loop_
_entity.id
_entity.type
_entity.pdbx_description
1 polymer ?
#
loop_
_entity_poly.entity_id
_entity_poly.type
_entity_poly.pdbx_seq_one_letter_code
_entity_poly.pdbx_strand_id
1 'polypeptide(L)'
;MPSYNYSAKTVKGEVVKGRFDASDKNMVIALLRSKNYYPIEIEEIALAQKEVRIESIKKVTIKDLAILCRQFYTMVDAGLSVLGCLDLLRKQTENKRLAGVLAKIYDEVQKGRSLSEAMELYSNVFPVIMTSLIRVGEVSGSLDYSLERLASHFEKENRTRQKIKTAMTYPAVIGIIALFMVVGMLTFIVPNFVSMFASFGSELPTPTKILIKISEIVKSVYFLLGAPVAIIALTFLFKKFKQTKKGKLIIDTILVRLPLVGVNIKKILASRFTRTLSSLLKTGVPLIQALEVTDKVVDNQIVSIGLEKVMEEVKRGSNLAGPLGLIELFPPMVTQMVHIGEEAGSLDSIMAKVADFYDDEVEYSIGRLISIIEPVMMLVLAVLIGSMVVAMIMPIFSMYQNIR
;
A
#
# COMPACT_ATOMS: atom_id res chain seq x y z
N MET A 1 -14.33 35.45 19.41
CA MET A 1 -14.90 36.11 20.60
C MET A 1 -15.22 35.00 21.59
N PRO A 2 -14.81 35.11 22.87
CA PRO A 2 -15.11 34.09 23.86
C PRO A 2 -16.62 33.99 24.10
N SER A 3 -17.05 32.79 24.50
CA SER A 3 -18.46 32.47 24.69
C SER A 3 -18.65 31.99 26.12
N TYR A 4 -19.67 32.49 26.81
CA TYR A 4 -19.90 32.18 28.22
C TYR A 4 -21.23 31.46 28.39
N ASN A 5 -21.22 30.35 29.14
CA ASN A 5 -22.44 29.78 29.69
C ASN A 5 -22.75 30.46 31.01
N TYR A 6 -24.01 30.85 31.20
CA TYR A 6 -24.48 31.42 32.45
C TYR A 6 -25.68 30.65 33.00
N SER A 7 -25.77 30.61 34.32
CA SER A 7 -26.94 30.21 35.08
C SER A 7 -27.31 31.38 35.99
N ALA A 8 -28.54 31.89 35.88
CA ALA A 8 -29.01 33.04 36.64
C ALA A 8 -30.41 32.82 37.19
N LYS A 9 -30.74 33.42 38.34
CA LYS A 9 -32.05 33.31 38.99
C LYS A 9 -32.89 34.54 38.68
N THR A 10 -34.15 34.34 38.29
CA THR A 10 -35.11 35.44 38.13
C THR A 10 -35.59 35.92 39.50
N VAL A 11 -36.20 37.11 39.56
CA VAL A 11 -36.80 37.65 40.79
C VAL A 11 -37.88 36.72 41.38
N LYS A 12 -38.52 35.90 40.53
CA LYS A 12 -39.51 34.88 40.92
C LYS A 12 -38.90 33.56 41.41
N GLY A 13 -37.57 33.45 41.39
CA GLY A 13 -36.83 32.32 41.92
C GLY A 13 -36.53 31.19 40.93
N GLU A 14 -36.88 31.34 39.66
CA GLU A 14 -36.62 30.35 38.61
C GLU A 14 -35.18 30.47 38.08
N VAL A 15 -34.54 29.34 37.83
CA VAL A 15 -33.16 29.31 37.29
C VAL A 15 -33.21 29.24 35.77
N VAL A 16 -32.62 30.24 35.13
CA VAL A 16 -32.50 30.37 33.67
C VAL A 16 -31.05 30.15 33.28
N LYS A 17 -30.83 29.18 32.38
CA LYS A 17 -29.51 28.89 31.81
C LYS A 17 -29.47 29.34 30.35
N GLY A 18 -28.35 29.91 29.93
CA GLY A 18 -28.18 30.38 28.56
C GLY A 18 -26.71 30.54 28.18
N ARG A 19 -26.47 30.81 26.90
CA ARG A 19 -25.15 31.07 26.33
C ARG A 19 -25.12 32.49 25.76
N PHE A 20 -24.04 33.22 26.03
CA PHE A 20 -23.87 34.58 25.53
C PHE A 20 -22.43 34.83 25.09
N ASP A 21 -22.26 35.40 23.90
CA ASP A 21 -20.95 35.79 23.37
C ASP A 21 -20.62 37.20 23.86
N ALA A 22 -19.52 37.34 24.60
CA ALA A 22 -19.08 38.61 25.16
C ALA A 22 -17.56 38.71 25.09
N SER A 23 -17.04 39.93 25.09
CA SER A 23 -15.59 40.18 25.13
C SER A 23 -14.99 39.92 26.52
N ASP A 24 -15.79 40.03 27.58
CA ASP A 24 -15.36 39.81 28.96
C ASP A 24 -16.55 39.36 29.85
N LYS A 25 -16.25 38.61 30.91
CA LYS A 25 -17.21 38.08 31.90
C LYS A 25 -18.07 39.19 32.52
N ASN A 26 -17.49 40.37 32.72
CA ASN A 26 -18.18 41.54 33.28
C ASN A 26 -19.34 42.02 32.38
N MET A 27 -19.22 41.87 31.07
CA MET A 27 -20.26 42.25 30.12
C MET A 27 -21.46 41.30 30.17
N VAL A 28 -21.23 40.01 30.43
CA VAL A 28 -22.29 39.02 30.68
C VAL A 28 -23.04 39.34 31.97
N ILE A 29 -22.33 39.72 33.04
CA ILE A 29 -22.93 40.12 34.33
C ILE A 29 -23.81 41.36 34.15
N ALA A 30 -23.33 42.36 33.42
CA ALA A 30 -24.08 43.61 33.17
C ALA A 30 -25.38 43.33 32.39
N LEU A 31 -25.35 42.44 31.40
CA LEU A 31 -26.53 42.03 30.63
C LEU A 31 -27.54 41.25 31.49
N LEU A 32 -27.07 40.36 32.36
CA LEU A 32 -27.98 39.60 33.24
C LEU A 32 -28.67 40.53 34.24
N ARG A 33 -27.94 41.51 34.79
CA ARG A 33 -28.51 42.52 35.67
C ARG A 33 -29.50 43.44 34.97
N SER A 34 -29.25 43.85 33.72
CA SER A 34 -30.21 44.67 32.96
C SER A 34 -31.54 43.94 32.67
N LYS A 35 -31.53 42.61 32.69
CA LYS A 35 -32.72 41.75 32.60
C LYS A 35 -33.31 41.36 33.96
N ASN A 36 -32.86 41.95 35.07
CA ASN A 36 -33.25 41.61 36.44
C ASN A 36 -32.98 40.13 36.82
N TYR A 37 -31.93 39.53 36.24
CA TYR A 37 -31.47 38.19 36.58
C TYR A 37 -30.23 38.26 37.47
N TYR A 38 -30.22 37.44 38.53
CA TYR A 38 -29.11 37.35 39.47
C TYR A 38 -28.20 36.19 39.05
N PRO A 39 -26.95 36.46 38.62
CA PRO A 39 -26.04 35.40 38.18
C PRO A 39 -25.67 34.48 39.34
N ILE A 40 -25.82 33.18 39.12
CA ILE A 40 -25.38 32.12 40.04
C ILE A 40 -24.00 31.64 39.62
N GLU A 41 -23.82 31.36 38.33
CA GLU A 41 -22.61 30.76 37.79
C GLU A 41 -22.38 31.25 36.36
N ILE A 42 -21.14 31.64 36.04
CA ILE A 42 -20.73 32.09 34.71
C ILE A 42 -19.38 31.44 34.40
N GLU A 43 -19.40 30.49 33.48
CA GLU A 43 -18.25 29.73 33.02
C GLU A 43 -17.86 30.17 31.61
N GLU A 44 -16.57 30.43 31.41
CA GLU A 44 -16.01 30.68 30.09
C GLU A 44 -15.89 29.36 29.34
N ILE A 45 -16.57 29.26 28.21
CA ILE A 45 -16.32 28.17 27.27
C ILE A 45 -15.03 28.54 26.56
N ALA A 46 -13.90 28.01 27.06
CA ALA A 46 -12.67 28.00 26.29
C ALA A 46 -12.97 27.36 24.93
N LEU A 47 -12.85 28.15 23.86
CA LEU A 47 -13.01 27.69 22.47
C LEU A 47 -11.85 26.75 22.11
N ALA A 48 -11.80 25.58 22.75
CA ALA A 48 -11.02 24.43 22.34
C ALA A 48 -11.93 23.44 21.59
N GLN A 49 -12.80 23.95 20.72
CA GLN A 49 -13.29 23.18 19.58
C GLN A 49 -12.53 23.65 18.34
N LYS A 50 -11.27 23.23 18.27
CA LYS A 50 -10.73 22.84 16.97
C LYS A 50 -11.68 21.72 16.53
N GLU A 51 -12.54 22.00 15.55
CA GLU A 51 -13.18 20.92 14.82
C GLU A 51 -12.07 19.97 14.41
N VAL A 52 -11.92 18.85 15.12
CA VAL A 52 -11.12 17.73 14.64
C VAL A 52 -11.99 17.13 13.55
N ARG A 53 -12.03 17.82 12.39
CA ARG A 53 -12.25 17.16 11.13
C ARG A 53 -11.17 16.10 11.07
N ILE A 54 -11.55 14.87 11.39
CA ILE A 54 -10.76 13.69 11.05
C ILE A 54 -10.84 13.58 9.52
N GLU A 55 -10.20 14.53 8.83
CA GLU A 55 -9.89 14.41 7.43
C GLU A 55 -8.92 13.24 7.38
N SER A 56 -9.43 12.09 6.93
CA SER A 56 -8.65 10.89 6.71
C SER A 56 -7.43 11.26 5.88
N ILE A 57 -6.28 11.40 6.54
CA ILE A 57 -5.01 11.74 5.91
C ILE A 57 -4.61 10.52 5.08
N LYS A 58 -5.07 10.49 3.82
CA LYS A 58 -4.73 9.42 2.88
C LYS A 58 -3.21 9.35 2.75
N LYS A 59 -2.69 8.12 2.78
CA LYS A 59 -1.26 7.87 2.52
C LYS A 59 -0.95 8.32 1.09
N VAL A 60 0.23 8.92 0.88
CA VAL A 60 0.72 9.25 -0.47
C VAL A 60 0.94 7.95 -1.24
N THR A 61 0.39 7.90 -2.45
CA THR A 61 0.46 6.75 -3.36
C THR A 61 1.42 7.00 -4.51
N ILE A 62 1.83 5.93 -5.21
CA ILE A 62 2.67 6.02 -6.41
C ILE A 62 1.97 6.84 -7.51
N LYS A 63 0.64 6.75 -7.62
CA LYS A 63 -0.16 7.58 -8.51
C LYS A 63 0.00 9.07 -8.20
N ASP A 64 -0.02 9.44 -6.92
CA ASP A 64 0.15 10.84 -6.50
C ASP A 64 1.54 11.36 -6.88
N LEU A 65 2.59 10.55 -6.67
CA LEU A 65 3.96 10.89 -7.09
C LEU A 65 4.11 10.99 -8.61
N ALA A 66 3.47 10.11 -9.37
CA ALA A 66 3.48 10.16 -10.83
C ALA A 66 2.86 11.46 -11.36
N ILE A 67 1.69 11.84 -10.84
CA ILE A 67 1.00 13.08 -11.20
C ILE A 67 1.85 14.29 -10.80
N LEU A 68 2.37 14.29 -9.58
CA LEU A 68 3.27 15.34 -9.08
C LEU A 68 4.46 15.55 -10.03
N CYS A 69 5.20 14.47 -10.35
CA CYS A 69 6.39 14.55 -11.20
C CYS A 69 6.03 15.03 -12.61
N ARG A 70 4.93 14.53 -13.19
CA ARG A 70 4.49 14.95 -14.53
C ARG A 70 4.12 16.42 -14.57
N GLN A 71 3.34 16.90 -13.61
CA GLN A 71 2.96 18.32 -13.52
C GLN A 71 4.19 19.20 -13.28
N PHE A 72 5.08 18.79 -12.38
CA PHE A 72 6.30 19.53 -12.09
C PHE A 72 7.20 19.63 -13.32
N TYR A 73 7.43 18.51 -14.02
CA TYR A 73 8.14 18.50 -15.30
C TYR A 73 7.52 19.50 -16.28
N THR A 74 6.22 19.40 -16.55
CA THR A 74 5.55 20.27 -17.53
C THR A 74 5.68 21.76 -17.20
N MET A 75 5.66 22.13 -15.92
CA MET A 75 5.83 23.53 -15.52
C MET A 75 7.28 24.01 -15.62
N VAL A 76 8.25 23.18 -15.22
CA VAL A 76 9.68 23.51 -15.34
C VAL A 76 10.10 23.59 -16.81
N ASP A 77 9.63 22.67 -17.63
CA ASP A 77 9.83 22.66 -19.09
C ASP A 77 9.21 23.90 -19.77
N ALA A 78 8.07 24.38 -19.26
CA ALA A 78 7.46 25.64 -19.67
C ALA A 78 8.19 26.91 -19.13
N GLY A 79 9.30 26.74 -18.41
CA GLY A 79 10.15 27.83 -17.93
C GLY A 79 9.72 28.46 -16.60
N LEU A 80 8.81 27.84 -15.85
CA LEU A 80 8.46 28.34 -14.51
C LEU A 80 9.60 28.05 -13.52
N SER A 81 9.85 28.99 -12.61
CA SER A 81 10.81 28.78 -11.53
C SER A 81 10.36 27.64 -10.61
N VAL A 82 11.33 26.94 -10.00
CA VAL A 82 11.06 25.86 -9.02
C VAL A 82 10.11 26.32 -7.92
N LEU A 83 10.33 27.53 -7.39
CA LEU A 83 9.48 28.11 -6.36
C LEU A 83 8.04 28.36 -6.86
N GLY A 84 7.87 28.84 -8.10
CA GLY A 84 6.57 29.01 -8.74
C GLY A 84 5.85 27.67 -8.97
N CYS A 85 6.57 26.66 -9.44
CA CYS A 85 6.06 25.31 -9.58
C CYS A 85 5.56 24.75 -8.23
N LEU A 86 6.36 24.86 -7.17
CA LEU A 86 5.98 24.39 -5.83
C LEU A 86 4.73 25.11 -5.30
N ASP A 87 4.57 26.41 -5.55
CA ASP A 87 3.38 27.17 -5.17
C ASP A 87 2.11 26.67 -5.87
N LEU A 88 2.20 26.31 -7.15
CA LEU A 88 1.09 25.73 -7.89
C LEU A 88 0.78 24.30 -7.42
N LEU A 89 1.81 23.46 -7.27
CA LEU A 89 1.67 22.06 -6.85
C LEU A 89 1.03 21.96 -5.46
N ARG A 90 1.44 22.77 -4.48
CA ARG A 90 0.84 22.73 -3.13
C ARG A 90 -0.65 23.11 -3.14
N LYS A 91 -1.09 23.95 -4.09
CA LYS A 91 -2.49 24.40 -4.21
C LYS A 91 -3.37 23.41 -5.00
N GLN A 92 -2.81 22.75 -6.02
CA GLN A 92 -3.55 21.87 -6.92
C GLN A 92 -3.51 20.38 -6.51
N THR A 93 -2.63 19.99 -5.59
CA THR A 93 -2.52 18.60 -5.14
C THR A 93 -3.76 18.18 -4.35
N GLU A 94 -4.51 17.20 -4.86
CA GLU A 94 -5.70 16.66 -4.20
C GLU A 94 -5.39 15.94 -2.87
N ASN A 95 -4.24 15.26 -2.80
CA ASN A 95 -3.82 14.56 -1.59
C ASN A 95 -3.33 15.55 -0.54
N LYS A 96 -4.18 15.82 0.46
CA LYS A 96 -3.90 16.77 1.55
C LYS A 96 -2.59 16.52 2.29
N ARG A 97 -2.17 15.26 2.43
CA ARG A 97 -0.87 14.92 3.05
C ARG A 97 0.28 15.42 2.18
N LEU A 98 0.20 15.16 0.89
CA LEU A 98 1.22 15.58 -0.07
C LEU A 98 1.23 17.11 -0.20
N ALA A 99 0.07 17.75 -0.33
CA ALA A 99 -0.06 19.21 -0.36
C ALA A 99 0.57 19.88 0.88
N GLY A 100 0.30 19.35 2.08
CA GLY A 100 0.89 19.86 3.31
C GLY A 100 2.41 19.68 3.39
N VAL A 101 2.96 18.61 2.81
CA VAL A 101 4.41 18.40 2.72
C VAL A 101 5.03 19.33 1.67
N LEU A 102 4.39 19.53 0.53
CA LEU A 102 4.83 20.47 -0.51
C LEU A 102 4.84 21.91 -0.01
N ALA A 103 3.89 22.30 0.85
CA ALA A 103 3.90 23.62 1.50
C ALA A 103 5.15 23.80 2.37
N LYS A 104 5.54 22.78 3.14
CA LYS A 104 6.76 22.86 3.96
C LYS A 104 8.02 22.88 3.09
N ILE A 105 8.05 22.13 1.98
CA ILE A 105 9.17 22.17 1.03
C ILE A 105 9.27 23.56 0.39
N TYR A 106 8.15 24.15 0.00
CA TYR A 106 8.09 25.51 -0.51
C TYR A 106 8.74 26.49 0.47
N ASP A 107 8.37 26.42 1.75
CA ASP A 107 8.95 27.30 2.79
C ASP A 107 10.46 27.09 2.96
N GLU A 108 10.96 25.85 2.88
CA GLU A 108 12.39 25.55 2.99
C GLU A 108 13.18 26.04 1.76
N VAL A 109 12.65 25.84 0.55
CA VAL A 109 13.26 26.34 -0.68
C VAL A 109 13.24 27.87 -0.72
N GLN A 110 12.17 28.50 -0.22
CA GLN A 110 12.09 29.96 -0.09
C GLN A 110 13.16 30.52 0.86
N LYS A 111 13.56 29.76 1.89
CA LYS A 111 14.67 30.11 2.79
C LYS A 111 16.06 29.89 2.18
N GLY A 112 16.14 29.43 0.92
CA GLY A 112 17.40 29.22 0.20
C GLY A 112 17.96 27.81 0.28
N ARG A 113 17.19 26.83 0.80
CA ARG A 113 17.59 25.42 0.76
C ARG A 113 17.41 24.85 -0.65
N SER A 114 18.27 23.92 -1.07
CA SER A 114 18.06 23.17 -2.31
C SER A 114 16.78 22.32 -2.22
N LEU A 115 16.13 22.09 -3.37
CA LEU A 115 14.92 21.28 -3.48
C LEU A 115 15.18 19.84 -3.02
N SER A 116 16.30 19.24 -3.41
CA SER A 116 16.66 17.89 -3.02
C SER A 116 16.83 17.73 -1.51
N GLU A 117 17.50 18.67 -0.84
CA GLU A 117 17.63 18.68 0.63
C GLU A 117 16.29 18.88 1.33
N ALA A 118 15.46 19.81 0.84
CA ALA A 118 14.14 20.05 1.42
C ALA A 118 13.24 18.80 1.31
N MET A 119 13.33 18.06 0.21
CA MET A 119 12.59 16.81 0.01
C MET A 119 13.13 15.65 0.86
N GLU A 120 14.43 15.60 1.11
CA GLU A 120 15.07 14.54 1.91
C GLU A 120 14.58 14.52 3.37
N LEU A 121 14.18 15.69 3.91
CA LEU A 121 13.50 15.80 5.21
C LEU A 121 12.21 14.97 5.30
N TYR A 122 11.61 14.63 4.15
CA TYR A 122 10.36 13.89 4.04
C TYR A 122 10.55 12.56 3.29
N SER A 123 11.60 11.80 3.65
CA SER A 123 11.90 10.47 3.12
C SER A 123 10.77 9.43 3.27
N ASN A 124 9.78 9.69 4.13
CA ASN A 124 8.57 8.89 4.25
C ASN A 124 7.52 9.15 3.15
N VAL A 125 7.69 10.22 2.36
CA VAL A 125 6.83 10.63 1.25
C VAL A 125 7.60 10.53 -0.07
N PHE A 126 8.83 11.03 -0.11
CA PHE A 126 9.66 11.03 -1.32
C PHE A 126 10.66 9.88 -1.28
N PRO A 127 10.56 8.92 -2.22
CA PRO A 127 11.52 7.83 -2.32
C PRO A 127 12.91 8.34 -2.69
N VAL A 128 13.95 7.57 -2.32
CA VAL A 128 15.36 7.95 -2.54
C VAL A 128 15.68 8.24 -4.00
N ILE A 129 15.11 7.49 -4.94
CA ILE A 129 15.28 7.74 -6.38
C ILE A 129 14.86 9.16 -6.78
N MET A 130 13.79 9.69 -6.16
CA MET A 130 13.28 11.04 -6.44
C MET A 130 14.24 12.11 -5.93
N THR A 131 14.67 12.00 -4.68
CA THR A 131 15.62 12.96 -4.10
C THR A 131 16.98 12.91 -4.79
N SER A 132 17.45 11.73 -5.19
CA SER A 132 18.73 11.56 -5.90
C SER A 132 18.70 12.17 -7.30
N LEU A 133 17.64 11.90 -8.07
CA LEU A 133 17.51 12.47 -9.42
C LEU A 133 17.33 13.98 -9.40
N ILE A 134 16.55 14.50 -8.46
CA ILE A 134 16.42 15.95 -8.29
C ILE A 134 17.76 16.58 -7.90
N ARG A 135 18.52 15.96 -6.99
CA ARG A 135 19.86 16.45 -6.62
C ARG A 135 20.79 16.54 -7.83
N VAL A 136 20.80 15.50 -8.66
CA VAL A 136 21.61 15.50 -9.89
C VAL A 136 21.15 16.61 -10.82
N GLY A 137 19.85 16.73 -11.08
CA GLY A 137 19.29 17.80 -11.92
C GLY A 137 19.55 19.21 -11.40
N GLU A 138 19.58 19.42 -10.08
CA GLU A 138 19.94 20.71 -9.47
C GLU A 138 21.42 21.04 -9.69
N VAL A 139 22.31 20.07 -9.49
CA VAL A 139 23.76 20.27 -9.63
C VAL A 139 24.17 20.43 -11.11
N SER A 140 23.55 19.67 -12.02
CA SER A 140 23.82 19.73 -13.46
C SER A 140 23.08 20.84 -14.19
N GLY A 141 22.10 21.49 -13.54
CA GLY A 141 21.21 22.46 -14.18
C GLY A 141 20.19 21.84 -15.15
N SER A 142 20.01 20.52 -15.12
CA SER A 142 19.07 19.76 -15.98
C SER A 142 17.92 19.14 -15.17
N LEU A 143 17.24 20.00 -14.42
CA LEU A 143 16.10 19.61 -13.57
C LEU A 143 14.88 19.18 -14.41
N ASP A 144 14.66 19.83 -15.55
CA ASP A 144 13.68 19.47 -16.58
C ASP A 144 13.82 17.99 -16.99
N TYR A 145 15.02 17.59 -17.40
CA TYR A 145 15.33 16.22 -17.80
C TYR A 145 15.12 15.25 -16.64
N SER A 146 15.61 15.59 -15.45
CA SER A 146 15.49 14.75 -14.25
C SER A 146 14.03 14.51 -13.85
N LEU A 147 13.18 15.55 -13.93
CA LEU A 147 11.75 15.47 -13.66
C LEU A 147 11.00 14.65 -14.73
N GLU A 148 11.36 14.76 -16.01
CA GLU A 148 10.80 13.94 -17.08
C GLU A 148 11.06 12.44 -16.83
N ARG A 149 12.29 12.10 -16.43
CA ARG A 149 12.68 10.73 -16.10
C ARG A 149 11.92 10.21 -14.88
N LEU A 150 11.74 11.04 -13.85
CA LEU A 150 10.94 10.69 -12.67
C LEU A 150 9.47 10.48 -13.01
N ALA A 151 8.88 11.36 -13.83
CA ALA A 151 7.51 11.22 -14.30
C ALA A 151 7.32 9.89 -15.03
N SER A 152 8.20 9.60 -16.00
CA SER A 152 8.17 8.35 -16.77
C SER A 152 8.35 7.11 -15.88
N HIS A 153 9.22 7.17 -14.88
CA HIS A 153 9.44 6.08 -13.92
C HIS A 153 8.19 5.78 -13.10
N PHE A 154 7.62 6.78 -12.42
CA PHE A 154 6.46 6.59 -11.55
C PHE A 154 5.17 6.31 -12.34
N GLU A 155 5.02 6.82 -13.56
CA GLU A 155 3.90 6.47 -14.44
C GLU A 155 3.91 4.99 -14.83
N LYS A 156 5.08 4.46 -15.22
CA LYS A 156 5.25 3.04 -15.52
C LYS A 156 5.05 2.18 -14.28
N GLU A 157 5.63 2.56 -13.14
CA GLU A 157 5.44 1.84 -11.88
C GLU A 157 3.96 1.80 -11.46
N ASN A 158 3.26 2.94 -11.54
CA ASN A 158 1.84 3.01 -11.25
C ASN A 158 1.01 2.16 -12.22
N ARG A 159 1.34 2.15 -13.52
CA ARG A 159 0.68 1.31 -14.52
C ARG A 159 0.80 -0.17 -14.16
N THR A 160 2.00 -0.64 -13.86
CA THR A 160 2.26 -2.03 -13.44
C THR A 160 1.47 -2.37 -12.17
N ARG A 161 1.52 -1.50 -11.16
CA ARG A 161 0.81 -1.73 -9.90
C ARG A 161 -0.71 -1.71 -10.06
N GLN A 162 -1.24 -0.84 -10.91
CA GLN A 162 -2.67 -0.78 -11.18
C GLN A 162 -3.13 -2.02 -11.95
N LYS A 163 -2.35 -2.51 -12.91
CA LYS A 163 -2.63 -3.79 -13.60
C LYS A 163 -2.71 -4.94 -12.62
N ILE A 164 -1.73 -5.07 -11.72
CA ILE A 164 -1.76 -6.09 -10.64
C ILE A 164 -3.02 -5.94 -9.78
N LYS A 165 -3.38 -4.71 -9.39
CA LYS A 165 -4.55 -4.47 -8.54
C LYS A 165 -5.86 -4.84 -9.25
N THR A 166 -6.04 -4.39 -10.49
CA THR A 166 -7.24 -4.69 -11.28
C THR A 166 -7.36 -6.19 -11.53
N ALA A 167 -6.25 -6.84 -11.88
CA ALA A 167 -6.17 -8.29 -12.06
C ALA A 167 -6.61 -9.09 -10.83
N MET A 168 -6.21 -8.66 -9.63
CA MET A 168 -6.57 -9.33 -8.38
C MET A 168 -8.03 -9.07 -7.94
N THR A 169 -8.73 -8.14 -8.59
CA THR A 169 -10.09 -7.77 -8.19
C THR A 169 -11.07 -8.91 -8.48
N TYR A 170 -10.95 -9.58 -9.63
CA TYR A 170 -11.86 -10.68 -9.99
C TYR A 170 -11.73 -11.91 -9.07
N PRO A 171 -10.53 -12.46 -8.80
CA PRO A 171 -10.36 -13.53 -7.82
C PRO A 171 -10.86 -13.15 -6.41
N ALA A 172 -10.67 -11.89 -6.00
CA ALA A 172 -11.15 -11.43 -4.70
C ALA A 172 -12.69 -11.43 -4.62
N VAL A 173 -13.37 -10.95 -5.65
CA VAL A 173 -14.85 -10.92 -5.69
C VAL A 173 -15.42 -12.33 -5.65
N ILE A 174 -14.92 -13.24 -6.50
CA ILE A 174 -15.37 -14.65 -6.50
C ILE A 174 -15.07 -15.32 -5.17
N GLY A 175 -13.88 -15.11 -4.61
CA GLY A 175 -13.49 -15.66 -3.33
C GLY A 175 -14.41 -15.18 -2.19
N ILE A 176 -14.81 -13.90 -2.20
CA ILE A 176 -15.75 -13.35 -1.22
C ILE A 176 -17.14 -13.97 -1.38
N ILE A 177 -17.67 -14.07 -2.61
CA ILE A 177 -18.98 -14.70 -2.87
C ILE A 177 -18.97 -16.16 -2.44
N ALA A 178 -17.92 -16.90 -2.81
CA ALA A 178 -17.73 -18.29 -2.39
C ALA A 178 -17.67 -18.43 -0.87
N LEU A 179 -16.91 -17.57 -0.18
CA LEU A 179 -16.83 -17.56 1.27
C LEU A 179 -18.22 -17.37 1.90
N PHE A 180 -19.01 -16.41 1.41
CA PHE A 180 -20.38 -16.20 1.88
C PHE A 180 -21.28 -17.41 1.63
N MET A 181 -21.17 -18.05 0.45
CA MET A 181 -21.93 -19.27 0.15
C MET A 181 -21.57 -20.40 1.11
N VAL A 182 -20.28 -20.65 1.34
CA VAL A 182 -19.81 -21.71 2.23
C VAL A 182 -20.24 -21.45 3.67
N VAL A 183 -20.07 -20.22 4.16
CA VAL A 183 -20.53 -19.83 5.51
C VAL A 183 -22.03 -20.00 5.63
N GLY A 184 -22.82 -19.50 4.66
CA GLY A 184 -24.28 -19.66 4.65
C GLY A 184 -24.73 -21.13 4.63
N MET A 185 -24.08 -21.97 3.83
CA MET A 185 -24.33 -23.41 3.81
C MET A 185 -24.05 -24.04 5.18
N LEU A 186 -22.92 -23.72 5.80
CA LEU A 186 -22.57 -24.26 7.11
C LEU A 186 -23.49 -23.74 8.22
N THR A 187 -23.91 -22.47 8.17
CA THR A 187 -24.69 -21.87 9.28
C THR A 187 -26.19 -22.16 9.20
N PHE A 188 -26.75 -22.27 7.99
CA PHE A 188 -28.20 -22.46 7.79
C PHE A 188 -28.55 -23.84 7.27
N ILE A 189 -27.86 -24.32 6.23
CA ILE A 189 -28.27 -25.53 5.50
C ILE A 189 -27.86 -26.80 6.24
N VAL A 190 -26.57 -26.98 6.54
CA VAL A 190 -26.05 -28.18 7.22
C VAL A 190 -26.81 -28.50 8.52
N PRO A 191 -27.07 -27.54 9.44
CA PRO A 191 -27.76 -27.80 10.70
C PRO A 191 -29.21 -28.27 10.51
N ASN A 192 -29.92 -27.74 9.51
CA ASN A 192 -31.29 -28.19 9.20
C ASN A 192 -31.31 -29.65 8.75
N PHE A 193 -30.28 -30.09 8.02
CA PHE A 193 -30.13 -31.51 7.69
C PHE A 193 -29.80 -32.35 8.93
N VAL A 194 -28.91 -31.87 9.81
CA VAL A 194 -28.57 -32.58 11.06
C VAL A 194 -29.79 -32.78 11.95
N SER A 195 -30.61 -31.74 12.17
CA SER A 195 -31.81 -31.86 12.99
C SER A 195 -32.82 -32.83 12.40
N MET A 196 -32.93 -32.88 11.07
CA MET A 196 -33.73 -33.88 10.37
C MET A 196 -33.22 -35.29 10.66
N PHE A 197 -31.91 -35.55 10.55
CA PHE A 197 -31.32 -36.88 10.76
C PHE A 197 -31.25 -37.33 12.23
N ALA A 198 -31.07 -36.40 13.18
CA ALA A 198 -31.08 -36.70 14.61
C ALA A 198 -32.39 -37.36 15.05
N SER A 199 -33.49 -37.09 14.34
CA SER A 199 -34.81 -37.67 14.59
C SER A 199 -34.95 -39.14 14.16
N PHE A 200 -34.03 -39.66 13.33
CA PHE A 200 -34.08 -41.02 12.77
C PHE A 200 -33.16 -42.04 13.47
N GLY A 201 -32.40 -41.63 14.49
CA GLY A 201 -31.61 -42.55 15.34
C GLY A 201 -30.43 -43.27 14.66
N SER A 202 -30.09 -42.95 13.42
CA SER A 202 -28.96 -43.55 12.69
C SER A 202 -27.67 -42.75 12.90
N GLU A 203 -26.53 -43.44 13.01
CA GLU A 203 -25.24 -42.77 13.05
C GLU A 203 -24.95 -42.02 11.73
N LEU A 204 -24.49 -40.78 11.86
CA LEU A 204 -24.11 -39.96 10.73
C LEU A 204 -22.79 -40.46 10.09
N PRO A 205 -22.68 -40.47 8.75
CA PRO A 205 -21.43 -40.74 8.04
C PRO A 205 -20.29 -39.78 8.44
N THR A 206 -19.05 -40.26 8.37
CA THR A 206 -17.84 -39.49 8.75
C THR A 206 -17.68 -38.14 8.03
N PRO A 207 -17.92 -38.03 6.70
CA PRO A 207 -17.82 -36.75 6.00
C PRO A 207 -18.82 -35.71 6.54
N THR A 208 -20.03 -36.14 6.88
CA THR A 208 -21.06 -35.29 7.48
C THR A 208 -20.67 -34.86 8.89
N LYS A 209 -20.13 -35.77 9.73
CA LYS A 209 -19.62 -35.46 11.07
C LYS A 209 -18.51 -34.38 11.04
N ILE A 210 -17.62 -34.38 10.04
CA ILE A 210 -16.58 -33.35 9.86
C ILE A 210 -17.21 -31.98 9.55
N LEU A 211 -18.17 -31.93 8.62
CA LEU A 211 -18.85 -30.67 8.27
C LEU A 211 -19.61 -30.06 9.45
N ILE A 212 -20.21 -30.90 10.30
CA ILE A 212 -20.93 -30.44 11.50
C ILE A 212 -19.96 -29.81 12.49
N LYS A 213 -18.81 -30.44 12.76
CA LYS A 213 -17.77 -29.85 13.62
C LYS A 213 -17.28 -28.51 13.08
N ILE A 214 -17.07 -28.40 11.77
CA ILE A 214 -16.69 -27.13 11.13
C ILE A 214 -17.81 -26.09 11.27
N SER A 215 -19.07 -26.47 11.07
CA SER A 215 -20.24 -25.60 11.25
C SER A 215 -20.36 -25.08 12.68
N GLU A 216 -20.19 -25.95 13.68
CA GLU A 216 -20.22 -25.57 15.11
C GLU A 216 -19.12 -24.57 15.46
N ILE A 217 -17.91 -24.77 14.92
CA ILE A 217 -16.80 -23.81 15.07
C ILE A 217 -17.18 -22.47 14.44
N VAL A 218 -17.69 -22.46 13.21
CA VAL A 218 -18.05 -21.24 12.47
C VAL A 218 -19.19 -20.48 13.16
N LYS A 219 -20.15 -21.18 13.76
CA LYS A 219 -21.27 -20.59 14.52
C LYS A 219 -20.88 -20.08 15.89
N SER A 220 -19.77 -20.54 16.44
CA SER A 220 -19.33 -20.17 17.78
C SER A 220 -19.12 -18.66 17.88
N VAL A 221 -19.67 -18.04 18.92
CA VAL A 221 -19.48 -16.61 19.24
C VAL A 221 -17.99 -16.27 19.35
N TYR A 222 -17.16 -17.22 19.81
CA TYR A 222 -15.70 -17.09 19.88
C TYR A 222 -15.04 -17.03 18.50
N PHE A 223 -15.59 -17.69 17.47
CA PHE A 223 -15.08 -17.60 16.10
C PHE A 223 -15.54 -16.31 15.43
N LEU A 224 -16.81 -15.92 15.59
CA LEU A 224 -17.37 -14.68 15.03
C LEU A 224 -16.67 -13.41 15.56
N LEU A 225 -16.35 -13.36 16.86
CA LEU A 225 -15.61 -12.24 17.47
C LEU A 225 -14.09 -12.45 17.45
N GLY A 226 -13.62 -13.68 17.58
CA GLY A 226 -12.18 -13.99 17.68
C GLY A 226 -11.47 -14.08 16.34
N ALA A 227 -12.11 -14.52 15.25
CA ALA A 227 -11.47 -14.61 13.95
C ALA A 227 -11.04 -13.24 13.39
N PRO A 228 -11.87 -12.17 13.46
CA PRO A 228 -11.43 -10.83 13.06
C PRO A 228 -10.24 -10.33 13.88
N VAL A 229 -10.26 -10.54 15.20
CA VAL A 229 -9.17 -10.14 16.11
C VAL A 229 -7.90 -10.93 15.82
N ALA A 230 -8.01 -12.23 15.59
CA ALA A 230 -6.89 -13.10 15.21
C ALA A 230 -6.30 -12.66 13.87
N ILE A 231 -7.12 -12.35 12.86
CA ILE A 231 -6.66 -11.84 11.56
C ILE A 231 -5.93 -10.51 11.72
N ILE A 232 -6.46 -9.58 12.53
CA ILE A 232 -5.81 -8.30 12.81
C ILE A 232 -4.47 -8.52 13.53
N ALA A 233 -4.43 -9.37 14.55
CA ALA A 233 -3.21 -9.69 15.29
C ALA A 233 -2.17 -10.34 14.38
N LEU A 234 -2.57 -11.31 13.57
CA LEU A 234 -1.69 -12.06 12.67
C LEU A 234 -1.17 -11.18 11.53
N THR A 235 -2.01 -10.29 10.98
CA THR A 235 -1.55 -9.29 10.00
C THR A 235 -0.60 -8.26 10.61
N PHE A 236 -0.81 -7.85 11.87
CA PHE A 236 0.10 -6.97 12.58
C PHE A 236 1.45 -7.64 12.86
N LEU A 237 1.43 -8.87 13.39
CA LEU A 237 2.62 -9.70 13.62
C LEU A 237 3.38 -9.96 12.33
N PHE A 238 2.69 -10.31 11.25
CA PHE A 238 3.30 -10.54 9.94
C PHE A 238 3.93 -9.26 9.37
N LYS A 239 3.27 -8.10 9.51
CA LYS A 239 3.83 -6.80 9.11
C LYS A 239 5.10 -6.47 9.90
N LYS A 240 5.09 -6.67 11.22
CA LYS A 240 6.27 -6.49 12.08
C LYS A 240 7.40 -7.44 11.70
N PHE A 241 7.09 -8.71 11.46
CA PHE A 241 8.07 -9.71 11.03
C PHE A 241 8.71 -9.31 9.70
N LYS A 242 7.91 -8.90 8.70
CA LYS A 242 8.38 -8.42 7.40
C LYS A 242 9.20 -7.13 7.48
N GLN A 243 9.11 -6.35 8.55
CA GLN A 243 9.98 -5.16 8.72
C GLN A 243 11.39 -5.54 9.19
N THR A 244 11.59 -6.73 9.76
CA THR A 244 12.92 -7.18 10.20
C THR A 244 13.75 -7.69 9.01
N LYS A 245 15.08 -7.46 9.03
CA LYS A 245 16.00 -7.95 7.98
C LYS A 245 15.90 -9.46 7.78
N LYS A 246 15.88 -10.22 8.89
CA LYS A 246 15.73 -11.69 8.87
C LYS A 246 14.38 -12.11 8.29
N GLY A 247 13.29 -11.46 8.68
CA GLY A 247 11.96 -11.76 8.17
C GLY A 247 11.82 -11.45 6.67
N LYS A 248 12.35 -10.32 6.18
CA LYS A 248 12.42 -10.04 4.74
C LYS A 248 13.17 -11.13 4.01
N LEU A 249 14.37 -11.50 4.47
CA LEU A 249 15.19 -12.53 3.83
C LEU A 249 14.45 -13.87 3.72
N ILE A 250 13.79 -14.32 4.80
CA ILE A 250 13.03 -15.58 4.81
C ILE A 250 11.87 -15.49 3.81
N ILE A 251 11.09 -14.42 3.85
CA ILE A 251 9.95 -14.23 2.94
C ILE A 251 10.41 -14.19 1.48
N ASP A 252 11.44 -13.40 1.17
CA ASP A 252 11.99 -13.29 -0.17
C ASP A 252 12.50 -14.64 -0.66
N THR A 253 13.15 -15.42 0.20
CA THR A 253 13.66 -16.76 -0.14
C THR A 253 12.53 -17.74 -0.44
N ILE A 254 11.47 -17.75 0.37
CA ILE A 254 10.30 -18.61 0.17
C ILE A 254 9.63 -18.24 -1.16
N LEU A 255 9.36 -16.94 -1.36
CA LEU A 255 8.64 -16.46 -2.54
C LEU A 255 9.39 -16.78 -3.85
N VAL A 256 10.72 -16.67 -3.84
CA VAL A 256 11.58 -16.97 -5.00
C VAL A 256 11.63 -18.47 -5.31
N ARG A 257 11.48 -19.34 -4.31
CA ARG A 257 11.50 -20.80 -4.48
C ARG A 257 10.17 -21.40 -4.90
N LEU A 258 9.07 -20.66 -4.78
CA LEU A 258 7.75 -21.16 -5.17
C LEU A 258 7.65 -21.36 -6.69
N PRO A 259 7.14 -22.51 -7.16
CA PRO A 259 6.91 -22.73 -8.58
C PRO A 259 5.88 -21.72 -9.11
N LEU A 260 6.03 -21.30 -10.36
CA LEU A 260 5.27 -20.23 -11.03
C LEU A 260 5.50 -18.83 -10.44
N VAL A 261 5.45 -18.64 -9.11
CA VAL A 261 5.62 -17.34 -8.47
C VAL A 261 7.07 -16.84 -8.56
N GLY A 262 8.04 -17.71 -8.29
CA GLY A 262 9.46 -17.35 -8.25
C GLY A 262 9.97 -16.82 -9.59
N VAL A 263 9.57 -17.43 -10.70
CA VAL A 263 9.93 -16.99 -12.06
C VAL A 263 9.46 -15.56 -12.32
N ASN A 264 8.24 -15.24 -11.86
CA ASN A 264 7.65 -13.92 -12.04
C ASN A 264 8.30 -12.88 -11.13
N ILE A 265 8.67 -13.26 -9.91
CA ILE A 265 9.44 -12.40 -9.01
C ILE A 265 10.80 -12.05 -9.63
N LYS A 266 11.51 -13.01 -10.20
CA LYS A 266 12.78 -12.75 -10.90
C LYS A 266 12.61 -11.70 -12.01
N LYS A 267 11.55 -11.80 -12.83
CA LYS A 267 11.22 -10.81 -13.87
C LYS A 267 10.89 -9.43 -13.30
N ILE A 268 10.12 -9.37 -12.21
CA ILE A 268 9.78 -8.11 -11.53
C ILE A 268 11.03 -7.43 -10.96
N LEU A 269 11.91 -8.21 -10.32
CA LEU A 269 13.17 -7.70 -9.77
C LEU A 269 14.10 -7.20 -10.90
N ALA A 270 14.19 -7.94 -12.01
CA ALA A 270 14.96 -7.53 -13.19
C ALA A 270 14.41 -6.24 -13.83
N SER A 271 13.09 -6.13 -14.03
CA SER A 271 12.42 -4.91 -14.51
C SER A 271 12.75 -3.71 -13.61
N ARG A 272 12.55 -3.83 -12.28
CA ARG A 272 12.84 -2.74 -11.34
C ARG A 272 14.31 -2.35 -11.33
N PHE A 273 15.20 -3.33 -11.30
CA PHE A 273 16.64 -3.12 -11.31
C PHE A 273 17.07 -2.36 -12.58
N THR A 274 16.76 -2.92 -13.75
CA THR A 274 17.19 -2.37 -15.04
C THR A 274 16.53 -1.02 -15.35
N ARG A 275 15.24 -0.83 -15.01
CA ARG A 275 14.54 0.45 -15.18
C ARG A 275 15.14 1.55 -14.32
N THR A 276 15.42 1.25 -13.05
CA THR A 276 15.97 2.21 -12.09
C THR A 276 17.40 2.57 -12.48
N LEU A 277 18.23 1.57 -12.74
CA LEU A 277 19.61 1.76 -13.17
C LEU A 277 19.67 2.56 -14.47
N SER A 278 18.87 2.20 -15.50
CA SER A 278 18.82 2.95 -16.76
C SER A 278 18.43 4.41 -16.55
N SER A 279 17.41 4.69 -15.74
CA SER A 279 16.99 6.07 -15.47
C SER A 279 18.06 6.90 -14.78
N LEU A 280 18.82 6.31 -13.85
CA LEU A 280 19.90 6.98 -13.14
C LEU A 280 21.13 7.20 -14.03
N LEU A 281 21.55 6.19 -14.79
CA LEU A 281 22.70 6.29 -15.68
C LEU A 281 22.46 7.32 -16.79
N LYS A 282 21.25 7.36 -17.37
CA LYS A 282 20.89 8.35 -18.40
C LYS A 282 20.95 9.79 -17.92
N THR A 283 20.74 10.03 -16.62
CA THR A 283 20.85 11.34 -15.98
C THR A 283 22.28 11.68 -15.54
N GLY A 284 23.26 10.85 -15.89
CA GLY A 284 24.66 11.08 -15.55
C GLY A 284 25.01 10.74 -14.10
N VAL A 285 24.13 10.03 -13.38
CA VAL A 285 24.44 9.55 -12.02
C VAL A 285 25.59 8.53 -12.13
N PRO A 286 26.70 8.69 -11.37
CA PRO A 286 27.80 7.73 -11.38
C PRO A 286 27.33 6.31 -11.05
N LEU A 287 27.91 5.30 -11.71
CA LEU A 287 27.44 3.90 -11.62
C LEU A 287 27.29 3.39 -10.18
N ILE A 288 28.29 3.61 -9.33
CA ILE A 288 28.26 3.16 -7.93
C ILE A 288 27.07 3.79 -7.18
N GLN A 289 26.87 5.10 -7.32
CA GLN A 289 25.74 5.79 -6.70
C GLN A 289 24.40 5.32 -7.29
N ALA A 290 24.37 5.05 -8.59
CA ALA A 290 23.19 4.50 -9.26
C ALA A 290 22.83 3.11 -8.71
N LEU A 291 23.82 2.25 -8.44
CA LEU A 291 23.61 0.94 -7.82
C LEU A 291 23.10 1.06 -6.38
N GLU A 292 23.65 1.98 -5.58
CA GLU A 292 23.18 2.24 -4.20
C GLU A 292 21.71 2.69 -4.14
N VAL A 293 21.29 3.53 -5.08
CA VAL A 293 19.89 3.97 -5.20
C VAL A 293 19.03 2.81 -5.72
N THR A 294 19.52 2.07 -6.72
CA THR A 294 18.81 0.92 -7.30
C THR A 294 18.52 -0.15 -6.26
N ASP A 295 19.48 -0.47 -5.39
CA ASP A 295 19.30 -1.41 -4.28
C ASP A 295 18.09 -1.04 -3.41
N LYS A 296 17.99 0.24 -3.02
CA LYS A 296 16.88 0.74 -2.21
C LYS A 296 15.52 0.69 -2.93
N VAL A 297 15.49 0.82 -4.25
CA VAL A 297 14.26 0.77 -5.05
C VAL A 297 13.78 -0.67 -5.31
N VAL A 298 14.71 -1.60 -5.53
CA VAL A 298 14.36 -3.01 -5.75
C VAL A 298 13.72 -3.61 -4.49
N ASP A 299 14.17 -3.22 -3.29
CA ASP A 299 13.64 -3.62 -1.97
C ASP A 299 13.48 -5.14 -1.83
N ASN A 300 14.56 -5.88 -2.15
CA ASN A 300 14.62 -7.33 -1.97
C ASN A 300 15.95 -7.72 -1.29
N GLN A 301 15.87 -8.41 -0.16
CA GLN A 301 17.02 -8.62 0.70
C GLN A 301 18.09 -9.54 0.07
N ILE A 302 17.68 -10.48 -0.80
CA ILE A 302 18.62 -11.37 -1.52
C ILE A 302 19.38 -10.56 -2.57
N VAL A 303 18.68 -9.70 -3.32
CA VAL A 303 19.32 -8.80 -4.28
C VAL A 303 20.25 -7.82 -3.56
N SER A 304 19.85 -7.26 -2.42
CA SER A 304 20.68 -6.31 -1.66
C SER A 304 22.02 -6.92 -1.21
N ILE A 305 22.00 -8.15 -0.69
CA ILE A 305 23.23 -8.86 -0.30
C ILE A 305 24.13 -9.09 -1.53
N GLY A 306 23.53 -9.38 -2.68
CA GLY A 306 24.27 -9.52 -3.93
C GLY A 306 24.86 -8.19 -4.41
N LEU A 307 24.06 -7.14 -4.46
CA LEU A 307 24.47 -5.82 -4.95
C LEU A 307 25.54 -5.18 -4.07
N GLU A 308 25.54 -5.42 -2.76
CA GLU A 308 26.60 -4.97 -1.86
C GLU A 308 27.97 -5.49 -2.29
N LYS A 309 28.05 -6.79 -2.60
CA LYS A 309 29.28 -7.41 -3.14
C LYS A 309 29.64 -6.91 -4.53
N VAL A 310 28.64 -6.73 -5.40
CA VAL A 310 28.84 -6.17 -6.74
C VAL A 310 29.48 -4.79 -6.66
N MET A 311 28.95 -3.91 -5.80
CA MET A 311 29.48 -2.56 -5.62
C MET A 311 30.91 -2.58 -5.07
N GLU A 312 31.24 -3.50 -4.17
CA GLU A 312 32.60 -3.67 -3.65
C GLU A 312 33.60 -4.05 -4.75
N GLU A 313 33.25 -5.02 -5.60
CA GLU A 313 34.11 -5.46 -6.71
C GLU A 313 34.25 -4.38 -7.79
N VAL A 314 33.18 -3.66 -8.13
CA VAL A 314 33.26 -2.54 -9.09
C VAL A 314 34.12 -1.40 -8.53
N LYS A 315 34.04 -1.11 -7.22
CA LYS A 315 34.93 -0.14 -6.56
C LYS A 315 36.42 -0.56 -6.63
N ARG A 316 36.70 -1.87 -6.70
CA ARG A 316 38.05 -2.43 -6.90
C ARG A 316 38.50 -2.46 -8.36
N GLY A 317 37.65 -2.03 -9.30
CA GLY A 317 37.97 -1.94 -10.73
C GLY A 317 37.49 -3.12 -11.57
N SER A 318 36.69 -4.03 -11.03
CA SER A 318 36.05 -5.09 -11.83
C SER A 318 34.91 -4.54 -12.69
N ASN A 319 34.71 -5.13 -13.87
CA ASN A 319 33.52 -4.87 -14.70
C ASN A 319 32.25 -5.33 -13.97
N LEU A 320 31.12 -4.63 -14.14
CA LEU A 320 29.84 -4.89 -13.48
C LEU A 320 29.27 -6.27 -13.84
N ALA A 321 29.41 -6.70 -15.09
CA ALA A 321 28.78 -7.92 -15.57
C ALA A 321 29.17 -9.17 -14.77
N GLY A 322 30.45 -9.33 -14.46
CA GLY A 322 30.97 -10.52 -13.75
C GLY A 322 30.32 -10.70 -12.37
N PRO A 323 30.50 -9.74 -11.44
CA PRO A 323 29.89 -9.78 -10.12
C PRO A 323 28.36 -9.84 -10.17
N LEU A 324 27.72 -9.15 -11.13
CA LEU A 324 26.26 -9.17 -11.27
C LEU A 324 25.74 -10.57 -11.61
N GLY A 325 26.50 -11.34 -12.39
CA GLY A 325 26.20 -12.73 -12.73
C GLY A 325 26.16 -13.69 -11.54
N LEU A 326 26.77 -13.32 -10.40
CA LEU A 326 26.71 -14.11 -9.16
C LEU A 326 25.35 -14.03 -8.47
N ILE A 327 24.48 -13.09 -8.88
CA ILE A 327 23.14 -12.93 -8.35
C ILE A 327 22.18 -13.82 -9.16
N GLU A 328 21.94 -15.05 -8.69
CA GLU A 328 21.08 -16.08 -9.34
C GLU A 328 19.60 -15.68 -9.55
N LEU A 329 19.20 -14.53 -8.99
CA LEU A 329 17.88 -13.93 -9.13
C LEU A 329 17.71 -13.21 -10.45
N PHE A 330 18.78 -12.64 -11.01
CA PHE A 330 18.70 -11.96 -12.28
C PHE A 330 18.73 -12.98 -13.43
N PRO A 331 17.83 -12.87 -14.42
CA PRO A 331 17.92 -13.75 -15.57
C PRO A 331 19.21 -13.49 -16.37
N PRO A 332 19.79 -14.50 -17.04
CA PRO A 332 21.08 -14.40 -17.72
C PRO A 332 21.18 -13.25 -18.73
N MET A 333 20.06 -12.91 -19.38
CA MET A 333 20.00 -11.81 -20.35
C MET A 333 20.37 -10.46 -19.73
N VAL A 334 20.05 -10.22 -18.45
CA VAL A 334 20.45 -8.97 -17.76
C VAL A 334 21.97 -8.86 -17.74
N THR A 335 22.65 -9.91 -17.27
CA THR A 335 24.10 -9.96 -17.16
C THR A 335 24.79 -9.83 -18.52
N GLN A 336 24.27 -10.52 -19.54
CA GLN A 336 24.80 -10.44 -20.91
C GLN A 336 24.67 -9.03 -21.49
N MET A 337 23.54 -8.38 -21.27
CA MET A 337 23.31 -7.03 -21.78
C MET A 337 24.12 -5.98 -21.02
N VAL A 338 24.37 -6.20 -19.73
CA VAL A 338 25.34 -5.38 -18.99
C VAL A 338 26.74 -5.53 -19.59
N HIS A 339 27.18 -6.76 -19.86
CA HIS A 339 28.47 -7.00 -20.49
C HIS A 339 28.61 -6.28 -21.84
N ILE A 340 27.62 -6.43 -22.72
CA ILE A 340 27.59 -5.75 -24.03
C ILE A 340 27.58 -4.22 -23.86
N GLY A 341 26.79 -3.71 -22.91
CA GLY A 341 26.70 -2.28 -22.64
C GLY A 341 27.99 -1.68 -22.06
N GLU A 342 28.71 -2.43 -21.23
CA GLU A 342 30.01 -2.03 -20.70
C GLU A 342 31.09 -2.02 -21.79
N GLU A 343 31.20 -3.08 -22.60
CA GLU A 343 32.17 -3.14 -23.70
C GLU A 343 31.93 -2.06 -24.75
N ALA A 344 30.66 -1.79 -25.06
CA ALA A 344 30.28 -0.76 -26.01
C ALA A 344 30.23 0.65 -25.40
N GLY A 345 30.51 0.83 -24.10
CA GLY A 345 30.43 2.11 -23.41
C GLY A 345 29.04 2.78 -23.43
N SER A 346 27.98 1.99 -23.60
CA SER A 346 26.60 2.45 -23.84
C SER A 346 25.58 1.79 -22.91
N LEU A 347 26.02 1.52 -21.67
CA LEU A 347 25.26 0.83 -20.63
C LEU A 347 23.89 1.48 -20.36
N ASP A 348 23.82 2.80 -20.37
CA ASP A 348 22.58 3.58 -20.19
C ASP A 348 21.51 3.25 -21.24
N SER A 349 21.91 3.14 -22.50
CA SER A 349 21.05 2.86 -23.66
C SER A 349 20.64 1.38 -23.71
N ILE A 350 21.57 0.47 -23.44
CA ILE A 350 21.30 -0.98 -23.42
C ILE A 350 20.40 -1.33 -22.24
N MET A 351 20.65 -0.79 -21.04
CA MET A 351 19.77 -0.98 -19.89
C MET A 351 18.35 -0.46 -20.12
N ALA A 352 18.17 0.59 -20.95
CA ALA A 352 16.84 1.07 -21.30
C ALA A 352 16.05 0.02 -22.10
N LYS A 353 16.69 -0.61 -23.10
CA LYS A 353 16.08 -1.66 -23.92
C LYS A 353 15.74 -2.89 -23.08
N VAL A 354 16.66 -3.28 -22.19
CA VAL A 354 16.44 -4.40 -21.26
C VAL A 354 15.29 -4.10 -20.30
N ALA A 355 15.19 -2.87 -19.81
CA ALA A 355 14.09 -2.45 -18.95
C ALA A 355 12.75 -2.48 -19.68
N ASP A 356 12.69 -2.04 -20.94
CA ASP A 356 11.47 -2.13 -21.76
C ASP A 356 11.07 -3.60 -21.97
N PHE A 357 12.02 -4.47 -22.32
CA PHE A 357 11.78 -5.90 -22.48
C PHE A 357 11.24 -6.56 -21.19
N TYR A 358 11.84 -6.29 -20.03
CA TYR A 358 11.37 -6.89 -18.78
C TYR A 358 10.07 -6.29 -18.28
N ASP A 359 9.77 -5.02 -18.56
CA ASP A 359 8.45 -4.46 -18.27
C ASP A 359 7.36 -5.20 -19.05
N ASP A 360 7.60 -5.50 -20.33
CA ASP A 360 6.69 -6.29 -21.16
C ASP A 360 6.59 -7.74 -20.66
N GLU A 361 7.72 -8.39 -20.35
CA GLU A 361 7.73 -9.74 -19.79
C GLU A 361 6.98 -9.84 -18.45
N VAL A 362 7.10 -8.82 -17.60
CA VAL A 362 6.34 -8.73 -16.34
C VAL A 362 4.85 -8.63 -16.63
N GLU A 363 4.46 -7.81 -17.61
CA GLU A 363 3.06 -7.68 -18.04
C GLU A 363 2.48 -9.01 -18.55
N TYR A 364 3.17 -9.67 -19.48
CA TYR A 364 2.75 -10.98 -20.00
C TYR A 364 2.66 -12.04 -18.91
N SER A 365 3.62 -12.03 -17.99
CA SER A 365 3.70 -12.99 -16.89
C SER A 365 2.58 -12.81 -15.88
N ILE A 366 2.23 -11.57 -15.54
CA ILE A 366 1.08 -11.25 -14.70
C ILE A 366 -0.20 -11.73 -15.38
N GLY A 367 -0.38 -11.44 -16.67
CA GLY A 367 -1.51 -11.93 -17.47
C GLY A 367 -1.68 -13.44 -17.37
N ARG A 368 -0.61 -14.20 -17.59
CA ARG A 368 -0.62 -15.66 -17.55
C ARG A 368 -0.96 -16.22 -16.16
N LEU A 369 -0.43 -15.63 -15.09
CA LEU A 369 -0.78 -16.03 -13.73
C LEU A 369 -2.28 -15.90 -13.49
N ILE A 370 -2.89 -14.82 -13.95
CA ILE A 370 -4.32 -14.57 -13.78
C ILE A 370 -5.16 -15.60 -14.53
N SER A 371 -4.81 -15.89 -15.78
CA SER A 371 -5.52 -16.88 -16.60
C SER A 371 -5.47 -18.29 -16.00
N ILE A 372 -4.47 -18.61 -15.17
CA ILE A 372 -4.39 -19.90 -14.46
C ILE A 372 -5.18 -19.85 -13.14
N ILE A 373 -5.17 -18.71 -12.44
CA ILE A 373 -5.88 -18.54 -11.17
C ILE A 373 -7.38 -18.81 -11.35
N GLU A 374 -8.00 -18.35 -12.43
CA GLU A 374 -9.44 -18.50 -12.65
C GLU A 374 -9.90 -19.97 -12.75
N PRO A 375 -9.34 -20.83 -13.63
CA PRO A 375 -9.68 -22.26 -13.68
C PRO A 375 -9.39 -23.00 -12.37
N VAL A 376 -8.27 -22.70 -11.73
CA VAL A 376 -7.91 -23.31 -10.43
C VAL A 376 -8.94 -22.94 -9.37
N MET A 377 -9.34 -21.67 -9.30
CA MET A 377 -10.39 -21.22 -8.39
C MET A 377 -11.71 -21.93 -8.66
N MET A 378 -12.15 -22.02 -9.92
CA MET A 378 -13.38 -22.73 -10.28
C MET A 378 -13.34 -24.21 -9.87
N LEU A 379 -12.21 -24.89 -10.10
CA LEU A 379 -12.03 -26.29 -9.71
C LEU A 379 -12.08 -26.44 -8.19
N VAL A 380 -11.38 -25.59 -7.44
CA VAL A 380 -11.40 -25.60 -5.97
C VAL A 380 -12.82 -25.38 -5.45
N LEU A 381 -13.56 -24.43 -6.01
CA LEU A 381 -14.95 -24.17 -5.63
C LEU A 381 -15.88 -25.34 -5.97
N ALA A 382 -15.72 -25.93 -7.15
CA ALA A 382 -16.50 -27.10 -7.56
C ALA A 382 -16.26 -28.30 -6.64
N VAL A 383 -14.99 -28.58 -6.29
CA VAL A 383 -14.64 -29.64 -5.34
C VAL A 383 -15.19 -29.33 -3.95
N LEU A 384 -15.05 -28.08 -3.49
CA LEU A 384 -15.51 -27.67 -2.18
C LEU A 384 -17.04 -27.79 -2.07
N ILE A 385 -17.79 -27.15 -2.96
CA ILE A 385 -19.27 -27.20 -2.97
C ILE A 385 -19.76 -28.62 -3.24
N GLY A 386 -19.15 -29.32 -4.21
CA GLY A 386 -19.49 -30.70 -4.54
C GLY A 386 -19.31 -31.64 -3.34
N SER A 387 -18.20 -31.52 -2.60
CA SER A 387 -17.97 -32.31 -1.38
C SER A 387 -19.01 -32.03 -0.30
N MET A 388 -19.46 -30.78 -0.16
CA MET A 388 -20.51 -30.41 0.78
C MET A 388 -21.85 -31.06 0.40
N VAL A 389 -22.23 -30.97 -0.87
CA VAL A 389 -23.47 -31.57 -1.38
C VAL A 389 -23.46 -33.08 -1.18
N VAL A 390 -22.36 -33.76 -1.55
CA VAL A 390 -22.22 -35.22 -1.36
C VAL A 390 -22.35 -35.59 0.11
N ALA A 391 -21.67 -34.87 1.00
CA ALA A 391 -21.73 -35.13 2.44
C ALA A 391 -23.13 -34.87 3.05
N MET A 392 -23.95 -34.02 2.42
CA MET A 392 -25.34 -33.80 2.81
C MET A 392 -26.29 -34.87 2.28
N ILE A 393 -26.05 -35.43 1.10
CA ILE A 393 -26.90 -36.46 0.48
C ILE A 393 -26.57 -37.85 1.04
N MET A 394 -25.32 -38.12 1.41
CA MET A 394 -24.88 -39.43 1.91
C MET A 394 -25.75 -40.02 3.04
N PRO A 395 -26.17 -39.27 4.06
CA PRO A 395 -27.03 -39.80 5.11
C PRO A 395 -28.42 -40.22 4.60
N ILE A 396 -28.95 -39.59 3.53
CA ILE A 396 -30.20 -40.00 2.87
C ILE A 396 -30.07 -41.42 2.32
N PHE A 397 -28.97 -41.74 1.65
CA PHE A 397 -28.74 -43.08 1.12
C PHE A 397 -28.55 -44.13 2.23
N SER A 398 -27.87 -43.77 3.31
CA SER A 398 -27.72 -44.65 4.48
C SER A 398 -29.08 -44.97 5.13
N MET A 399 -30.01 -44.02 5.16
CA MET A 399 -31.37 -44.28 5.63
C MET A 399 -32.11 -45.28 4.74
N TYR A 400 -32.06 -45.13 3.42
CA TYR A 400 -32.71 -46.08 2.51
C TYR A 400 -32.17 -47.51 2.64
N GLN A 401 -30.90 -47.69 2.96
CA GLN A 401 -30.30 -49.01 3.19
C GLN A 401 -30.73 -49.64 4.53
N ASN A 402 -31.02 -48.82 5.54
CA ASN A 402 -31.45 -49.27 6.87
C ASN A 402 -32.97 -49.51 7.00
N ILE A 403 -33.78 -49.19 5.96
CA ILE A 403 -35.23 -49.46 5.91
C ILE A 403 -35.53 -50.88 5.35
N ARG A 404 -34.62 -51.84 5.54
CA ARG A 404 -34.82 -53.25 5.14
C ARG A 404 -35.00 -54.18 6.32
#